data_AF-A0A1H1DE30-F1
#
_entry.id   AF-A0A1H1DE30-F1
#
_cell.length_a   1.000
_cell.length_b   1.000
_cell.length_c   1.000
_cell.angle_alpha   90.00
_cell.angle_beta   90.00
_cell.angle_gamma   90.00
#
_symmetry.space_group_name_H-M   'P 1'
#
loop_
_entity.id
_entity.type
_entity.pdbx_description
1 polymer ?
#
loop_
_entity_poly.entity_id
_entity_poly.type
_entity_poly.pdbx_seq_one_letter_code
_entity_poly.pdbx_strand_id
1 'polypeptide(L)'
;MPDPSVSPTLDLQLTWRGTFGRVRVFDDRVHAETNFERDGLTPVPMDAVRGWRIEPCDFDAVCVEFVTPDDTYRVLLDTSDEKLAGMALRRVLGSPLPSES
;
A
#
# COMPACT_ATOMS: atom_id res chain seq x y z
N MET A 1 4.94 19.22 -6.36
CA MET A 1 4.40 19.12 -4.99
C MET A 1 2.89 18.90 -5.13
N PRO A 2 2.30 17.84 -4.57
CA PRO A 2 0.86 17.61 -4.69
C PRO A 2 0.09 18.74 -3.97
N ASP A 3 -1.03 19.16 -4.54
CA ASP A 3 -1.91 20.19 -3.97
C ASP A 3 -2.51 19.67 -2.64
N PRO A 4 -2.30 20.36 -1.50
CA PRO A 4 -2.81 19.95 -0.19
C PRO A 4 -4.35 20.00 -0.10
N SER A 5 -5.01 20.60 -1.08
CA SER A 5 -6.47 20.69 -1.17
C SER A 5 -7.12 19.40 -1.68
N VAL A 6 -6.34 18.50 -2.32
CA VAL A 6 -6.86 17.24 -2.84
C VAL A 6 -6.93 16.24 -1.70
N SER A 7 -8.14 15.93 -1.27
CA SER A 7 -8.37 14.88 -0.28
C SER A 7 -8.29 13.50 -0.93
N PRO A 8 -7.71 12.50 -0.25
CA PRO A 8 -7.75 11.13 -0.74
C PRO A 8 -9.20 10.61 -0.78
N THR A 9 -9.51 9.81 -1.78
CA THR A 9 -10.79 9.08 -1.86
C THR A 9 -10.82 7.90 -0.89
N LEU A 10 -9.64 7.40 -0.50
CA LEU A 10 -9.46 6.40 0.53
C LEU A 10 -8.16 6.66 1.28
N ASP A 11 -8.21 6.58 2.61
CA ASP A 11 -7.04 6.73 3.48
C ASP A 11 -7.07 5.62 4.54
N LEU A 12 -6.22 4.60 4.34
CA LEU A 12 -6.10 3.45 5.22
C LEU A 12 -4.78 3.53 5.96
N GLN A 13 -4.83 3.33 7.27
CA GLN A 13 -3.66 3.40 8.12
C GLN A 13 -3.73 2.34 9.21
N LEU A 14 -2.63 1.62 9.38
CA LEU A 14 -2.45 0.69 10.50
C LEU A 14 -1.15 1.03 11.25
N THR A 15 -1.24 1.07 12.57
CA THR A 15 -0.07 1.03 13.46
C THR A 15 -0.15 -0.26 14.28
N TRP A 16 0.72 -1.22 14.00
CA TRP A 16 0.73 -2.53 14.63
C TRP A 16 2.11 -2.84 15.21
N ARG A 17 2.18 -2.99 16.55
CA ARG A 17 3.41 -3.32 17.30
C ARG A 17 4.64 -2.46 16.97
N GLY A 18 4.42 -1.17 16.72
CA GLY A 18 5.49 -0.22 16.33
C GLY A 18 5.76 -0.16 14.82
N THR A 19 5.13 -1.03 14.04
CA THR A 19 5.11 -0.94 12.59
C THR A 19 3.98 -0.02 12.13
N PHE A 20 4.25 0.79 11.11
CA PHE A 20 3.34 1.72 10.47
C PHE A 20 3.17 1.33 9.01
N GLY A 21 1.94 1.32 8.55
CA GLY A 21 1.58 1.26 7.13
C GLY A 21 0.46 2.24 6.84
N ARG A 22 0.57 2.96 5.74
CA ARG A 22 -0.52 3.82 5.25
C ARG A 22 -0.60 3.77 3.74
N VAL A 23 -1.83 3.64 3.23
CA VAL A 23 -2.15 3.73 1.81
C VAL A 23 -3.21 4.80 1.62
N ARG A 24 -2.87 5.82 0.83
CA ARG A 24 -3.77 6.90 0.42
C ARG A 24 -4.02 6.78 -1.07
N VAL A 25 -5.28 6.61 -1.46
CA VAL A 25 -5.71 6.55 -2.84
C VAL A 25 -6.39 7.86 -3.20
N PHE A 26 -5.98 8.43 -4.33
CA PHE A 26 -6.57 9.60 -4.96
C PHE A 26 -7.24 9.15 -6.28
N ASP A 27 -7.92 10.05 -6.99
CA ASP A 27 -8.57 9.68 -8.24
C ASP A 27 -7.62 9.18 -9.32
N ASP A 28 -6.37 9.66 -9.33
CA ASP A 28 -5.37 9.42 -10.38
C ASP A 28 -4.05 8.83 -9.87
N ARG A 29 -3.87 8.72 -8.55
CA ARG A 29 -2.60 8.26 -7.96
C ARG A 29 -2.80 7.56 -6.62
N VAL A 30 -1.78 6.82 -6.22
CA VAL A 30 -1.67 6.22 -4.89
C VAL A 30 -0.43 6.79 -4.23
N HIS A 31 -0.50 7.08 -2.94
CA HIS A 31 0.65 7.30 -2.09
C HIS A 31 0.67 6.22 -1.01
N ALA A 32 1.84 5.66 -0.75
CA ALA A 32 2.00 4.68 0.31
C ALA A 32 3.30 4.94 1.08
N GLU A 33 3.30 4.59 2.35
CA GLU A 33 4.47 4.73 3.22
C GLU A 33 4.44 3.64 4.31
N THR A 34 5.63 3.16 4.68
CA THR A 34 5.76 2.09 5.67
C THR A 34 7.13 2.12 6.36
N ASN A 35 7.19 1.61 7.58
CA ASN A 35 8.45 1.23 8.22
C ASN A 35 8.59 -0.31 8.38
N PHE A 36 7.69 -1.10 7.80
CA PHE A 36 7.76 -2.56 7.90
C PHE A 36 8.98 -3.06 7.12
N GLU A 37 9.84 -3.82 7.79
CA GLU A 37 11.12 -4.29 7.23
C GLU A 37 12.02 -3.14 6.72
N ARG A 38 11.92 -1.95 7.33
CA ARG A 38 12.73 -0.77 7.00
C ARG A 38 13.28 -0.12 8.27
N ASP A 39 14.42 0.56 8.13
CA ASP A 39 15.08 1.25 9.26
C ASP A 39 14.32 2.50 9.75
N GLY A 40 13.32 2.96 8.98
CA GLY A 40 12.49 4.10 9.30
C GLY A 40 11.29 4.23 8.39
N LEU A 41 10.43 5.22 8.67
CA LEU A 41 9.26 5.51 7.85
C LEU A 41 9.70 5.92 6.43
N THR A 42 9.38 5.06 5.48
CA THR A 42 9.86 5.12 4.11
C THR A 42 8.68 5.27 3.15
N PRO A 43 8.66 6.30 2.29
CA PRO A 43 7.66 6.39 1.24
C PRO A 43 7.93 5.34 0.15
N VAL A 44 6.87 4.73 -0.38
CA VAL A 44 6.97 3.85 -1.54
C VAL A 44 7.21 4.69 -2.80
N PRO A 45 8.21 4.39 -3.64
CA PRO A 45 8.46 5.11 -4.89
C PRO A 45 7.42 4.67 -5.95
N MET A 46 6.22 5.24 -5.86
CA MET A 46 5.05 4.84 -6.66
C MET A 46 5.24 5.01 -8.17
N ASP A 47 6.16 5.87 -8.60
CA ASP A 47 6.58 6.06 -9.99
C ASP A 47 7.42 4.89 -10.53
N ALA A 48 8.07 4.12 -9.66
CA ALA A 48 8.83 2.93 -10.00
C ALA A 48 8.02 1.62 -9.89
N VAL A 49 6.79 1.67 -9.37
CA VAL A 49 5.96 0.48 -9.15
C VAL A 49 5.53 -0.12 -10.49
N ARG A 50 5.86 -1.40 -10.68
CA ARG A 50 5.52 -2.18 -11.88
C ARG A 50 4.32 -3.09 -11.70
N GLY A 51 3.90 -3.29 -10.45
CA GLY A 51 2.71 -4.07 -10.12
C GLY A 51 2.48 -4.08 -8.61
N TRP A 52 1.31 -4.56 -8.22
CA TRP A 52 0.90 -4.64 -6.83
C TRP A 52 0.12 -5.92 -6.57
N ARG A 53 0.10 -6.39 -5.33
CA ARG A 53 -0.76 -7.49 -4.86
C ARG A 53 -1.05 -7.32 -3.38
N ILE A 54 -2.00 -8.09 -2.86
CA ILE A 54 -2.27 -8.14 -1.44
C ILE A 54 -2.08 -9.59 -1.00
N GLU A 55 -1.27 -9.78 0.02
CA GLU A 55 -0.96 -11.09 0.60
C GLU A 55 -1.31 -11.12 2.09
N PRO A 56 -1.69 -12.28 2.64
CA PRO A 56 -1.73 -12.47 4.08
C PRO A 56 -0.35 -12.17 4.68
N CYS A 57 -0.30 -11.39 5.77
CA CYS A 57 0.96 -11.05 6.43
C CYS A 57 1.03 -11.58 7.86
N ASP A 58 -0.05 -11.43 8.63
CA ASP A 58 -0.24 -12.03 9.95
C ASP A 58 -1.73 -12.36 10.15
N PHE A 59 -2.13 -12.87 11.33
CA PHE A 59 -3.51 -13.27 11.62
C PHE A 59 -4.51 -12.12 11.53
N ASP A 60 -4.08 -10.90 11.87
CA ASP A 60 -4.88 -9.66 11.87
C ASP A 60 -4.38 -8.62 10.87
N ALA A 61 -3.43 -8.97 10.01
CA ALA A 61 -2.85 -8.04 9.05
C ALA A 61 -2.63 -8.64 7.66
N VAL A 62 -2.85 -7.81 6.64
CA VAL A 62 -2.48 -8.08 5.26
C VAL A 62 -1.36 -7.15 4.83
N CYS A 63 -0.57 -7.59 3.86
CA CYS A 63 0.50 -6.82 3.25
C CYS A 63 0.08 -6.40 1.83
N VAL A 64 -0.03 -5.10 1.60
CA VAL A 64 -0.07 -4.56 0.24
C VAL A 64 1.38 -4.50 -0.25
N GLU A 65 1.70 -5.33 -1.22
CA GLU A 65 3.01 -5.36 -1.83
C GLU A 65 3.04 -4.47 -3.06
N PHE A 66 3.96 -3.50 -3.08
CA PHE A 66 4.28 -2.68 -4.23
C PHE A 66 5.62 -3.14 -4.81
N VAL A 67 5.57 -3.76 -5.98
CA VAL A 67 6.75 -4.36 -6.62
C VAL A 67 7.43 -3.31 -7.50
N THR A 68 8.70 -3.04 -7.24
CA THR A 68 9.56 -2.15 -8.02
C THR A 68 10.69 -2.98 -8.68
N PRO A 69 11.55 -2.40 -9.53
CA PRO A 69 12.68 -3.13 -10.12
C PRO A 69 13.71 -3.59 -9.09
N ASP A 70 13.87 -2.79 -8.03
CA ASP A 70 14.97 -2.94 -7.08
C ASP A 70 14.52 -3.65 -5.79
N ASP A 71 13.24 -3.52 -5.43
CA ASP A 71 12.69 -4.02 -4.16
C ASP A 71 11.16 -4.17 -4.18
N THR A 72 10.63 -4.89 -3.20
CA THR A 72 9.20 -4.96 -2.89
C THR A 72 8.92 -4.24 -1.58
N TYR A 73 8.05 -3.22 -1.64
CA TYR A 73 7.61 -2.49 -0.47
C TYR A 73 6.34 -3.11 0.08
N ARG A 74 6.38 -3.60 1.32
CA ARG A 74 5.25 -4.21 2.01
C ARG A 74 4.62 -3.23 2.97
N VAL A 75 3.37 -2.86 2.72
CA VAL A 75 2.61 -1.93 3.57
C VAL A 75 1.55 -2.71 4.33
N LEU A 76 1.70 -2.78 5.65
CA LEU A 76 0.72 -3.44 6.52
C LEU A 76 -0.59 -2.66 6.54
N LEU A 77 -1.70 -3.38 6.37
CA LEU A 77 -3.06 -2.92 6.59
C LEU A 77 -3.81 -3.94 7.46
N ASP A 78 -4.91 -3.50 8.07
CA ASP A 78 -5.79 -4.39 8.81
C ASP A 78 -6.48 -5.36 7.84
N THR A 79 -6.66 -6.62 8.23
CA THR A 79 -7.36 -7.62 7.39
C THR A 79 -8.77 -7.17 7.00
N SER A 80 -9.46 -6.37 7.83
CA SER A 80 -10.77 -5.83 7.51
C SER A 80 -10.76 -4.83 6.35
N ASP A 81 -9.61 -4.22 6.07
CA ASP A 81 -9.43 -3.24 4.99
C ASP A 81 -9.05 -3.88 3.66
N GLU A 82 -8.69 -5.17 3.63
CA GLU A 82 -8.17 -5.89 2.45
C GLU A 82 -9.02 -5.65 1.19
N LYS A 83 -10.34 -5.86 1.31
CA LYS A 83 -11.27 -5.73 0.19
C LYS A 83 -11.37 -4.29 -0.31
N LEU A 84 -11.37 -3.33 0.61
CA LEU A 84 -11.49 -1.91 0.28
C LEU A 84 -10.20 -1.41 -0.40
N ALA A 85 -9.04 -1.78 0.15
CA ALA A 85 -7.74 -1.53 -0.45
C ALA A 85 -7.66 -2.13 -1.86
N GLY A 86 -8.04 -3.39 -2.03
CA GLY A 86 -8.00 -4.08 -3.31
C GLY A 86 -8.87 -3.40 -4.39
N MET A 87 -10.07 -2.94 -4.03
CA MET A 87 -10.93 -2.20 -4.97
C MET A 87 -10.35 -0.84 -5.36
N ALA A 88 -9.84 -0.08 -4.39
CA ALA A 88 -9.31 1.26 -4.63
C ALA A 88 -8.00 1.22 -5.43
N LEU A 89 -7.09 0.31 -5.08
CA LEU A 89 -5.83 0.11 -5.82
C LEU A 89 -6.12 -0.37 -7.24
N ARG A 90 -7.08 -1.29 -7.43
CA ARG A 90 -7.43 -1.75 -8.78
C ARG A 90 -7.94 -0.64 -9.70
N ARG A 91 -8.66 0.33 -9.14
CA ARG A 91 -9.17 1.48 -9.91
C ARG A 91 -8.04 2.36 -10.45
N VAL A 92 -6.95 2.52 -9.70
CA VAL A 92 -5.88 3.46 -10.03
C VAL A 92 -4.67 2.78 -10.68
N LEU A 93 -4.25 1.63 -10.15
CA LEU A 93 -3.05 0.90 -10.58
C LEU A 93 -3.35 -0.26 -11.53
N GLY A 94 -4.62 -0.54 -11.81
CA GLY A 94 -5.04 -1.67 -12.64
C GLY A 94 -5.06 -3.00 -11.88
N SER A 95 -5.20 -4.12 -12.61
CA SER A 95 -5.32 -5.44 -12.01
C SER A 95 -4.09 -5.81 -11.16
N PRO A 96 -4.27 -6.49 -10.01
CA PRO A 96 -3.15 -6.95 -9.21
C PRO A 96 -2.35 -8.02 -9.96
N LEU A 97 -1.09 -8.15 -9.59
CA LEU A 97 -0.26 -9.31 -9.90
C LEU A 97 -0.87 -10.57 -9.29
N PRO A 98 -0.60 -11.76 -9.86
CA PRO A 98 -0.95 -13.01 -9.21
C PRO A 98 -0.26 -13.09 -7.84
N SER A 99 -0.91 -13.79 -6.91
CA SER A 99 -0.33 -14.05 -5.62
C SER A 99 1.00 -14.77 -5.73
N GLU A 100 1.92 -14.46 -4.82
CA GLU A 100 3.18 -15.19 -4.74
C GLU A 100 2.92 -16.57 -4.12
N SER A 101 3.23 -17.63 -4.88
CA SER A 101 2.98 -19.04 -4.51
C SER A 101 3.98 -19.58 -3.52
#